data_AF-A0A0L8FVS3-F1
#
_entry.id   AF-A0A0L8FVS3-F1
#
_cell.length_a   1.000
_cell.length_b   1.000
_cell.length_c   1.000
_cell.angle_alpha   90.00
_cell.angle_beta   90.00
_cell.angle_gamma   90.00
#
_symmetry.space_group_name_H-M   'P 1'
#
loop_
_entity.id
_entity.type
_entity.pdbx_description
1 polymer ?
#
loop_
_entity_poly.entity_id
_entity_poly.type
_entity_poly.pdbx_seq_one_letter_code
_entity_poly.pdbx_strand_id
1 'polypeptide(L)'
;VLLSWVAGSSMCNKIALAIATSGIATTLLLRGRTAHSAFKLPLDLSNKEDPVCNISKTSGMSKLIQRCYLIVWNECTIAHKNAFEAVDRTLRDIKNCNSMMGNVTVLLSGDFRQTLPVVPRGTKVDELIASIKSSVLWHHVKNTSTFDKYEIKAFKRSIS
;
A
#
# COMPACT_ATOMS: atom_id res chain seq x y z
N VAL A 1 12.41 7.69 -9.76
CA VAL A 1 13.61 8.29 -9.13
C VAL A 1 13.29 8.90 -7.76
N LEU A 2 12.34 9.84 -7.64
CA LEU A 2 11.98 10.48 -6.36
C LEU A 2 11.46 9.49 -5.29
N LEU A 3 10.53 8.59 -5.65
CA LEU A 3 9.96 7.58 -4.72
C LEU A 3 11.00 6.58 -4.21
N SER A 4 11.95 6.21 -5.08
CA SER A 4 13.09 5.35 -4.75
C SER A 4 14.05 6.05 -3.79
N TRP A 5 14.29 7.35 -3.99
CA TRP A 5 15.12 8.16 -3.10
C TRP A 5 14.47 8.30 -1.72
N VAL A 6 13.17 8.64 -1.65
CA VAL A 6 12.40 8.75 -0.40
C VAL A 6 12.39 7.44 0.40
N ALA A 7 12.30 6.30 -0.28
CA ALA A 7 12.36 4.99 0.39
C ALA A 7 13.79 4.56 0.75
N GLY A 8 14.80 4.99 0.00
CA GLY A 8 16.22 4.67 0.23
C GLY A 8 16.88 5.55 1.29
N SER A 9 16.36 6.75 1.53
CA SER A 9 16.87 7.66 2.55
C SER A 9 16.40 7.24 3.94
N SER A 10 17.26 6.52 4.68
CA SER A 10 17.11 6.25 6.11
C SER A 10 17.34 7.55 6.89
N MET A 11 16.35 8.46 6.88
CA MET A 11 16.43 9.69 7.68
C MET A 11 16.18 9.35 9.15
N CYS A 12 17.22 9.46 9.98
CA CYS A 12 17.14 9.39 11.45
C CYS A 12 16.57 8.06 11.99
N ASN A 13 17.21 6.91 11.70
CA ASN A 13 16.85 5.58 12.22
C ASN A 13 15.43 5.06 11.87
N LYS A 14 14.71 5.74 10.97
CA LYS A 14 13.38 5.37 10.52
C LYS A 14 13.46 4.63 9.19
N ILE A 15 12.83 3.46 9.12
CA ILE A 15 12.79 2.65 7.90
C ILE A 15 11.64 3.12 7.01
N ALA A 16 11.91 3.26 5.72
CA ALA A 16 10.91 3.40 4.69
C ALA A 16 10.85 2.12 3.84
N LEU A 17 9.66 1.66 3.52
CA LEU A 17 9.43 0.46 2.71
C LEU A 17 8.85 0.85 1.35
N ALA A 18 9.52 0.45 0.27
CA ALA A 18 9.03 0.64 -1.09
C ALA A 18 8.31 -0.61 -1.60
N ILE A 19 7.04 -0.47 -1.95
CA ILE A 19 6.22 -1.54 -2.53
C ILE A 19 5.58 -1.08 -3.84
N ALA A 20 5.29 -2.02 -4.74
CA ALA A 20 4.51 -1.76 -5.94
C ALA A 20 3.44 -2.83 -6.19
N THR A 21 2.40 -2.51 -6.95
CA THR A 21 1.36 -3.48 -7.30
C THR A 21 1.85 -4.50 -8.34
N SER A 22 2.65 -4.08 -9.32
CA SER A 22 3.22 -4.92 -10.39
C SER A 22 4.72 -5.16 -10.22
N GLY A 23 5.22 -6.30 -10.72
CA GLY A 23 6.66 -6.60 -10.76
C GLY A 23 7.44 -5.64 -11.65
N ILE A 24 6.86 -5.18 -12.77
CA ILE A 24 7.50 -4.18 -13.65
C ILE A 24 7.72 -2.88 -12.87
N ALA A 25 6.73 -2.47 -12.09
CA ALA A 25 6.80 -1.26 -11.26
C ALA A 25 7.80 -1.34 -10.11
N THR A 26 8.15 -2.55 -9.64
CA THR A 26 9.21 -2.71 -8.64
C THR A 26 10.59 -2.36 -9.17
N THR A 27 10.83 -2.44 -10.49
CA THR A 27 12.14 -2.07 -11.07
C THR A 27 12.48 -0.59 -10.86
N LEU A 28 11.46 0.25 -10.68
CA LEU A 28 11.61 1.69 -10.41
C LEU A 28 11.85 2.01 -8.93
N LEU A 29 11.77 1.00 -8.06
CA LEU A 29 11.95 1.11 -6.61
C LEU A 29 13.24 0.39 -6.21
N LEU A 30 14.20 1.12 -5.63
CA LEU A 30 15.44 0.52 -5.15
C LEU A 30 15.11 -0.47 -4.02
N ARG A 31 15.47 -1.76 -4.23
CA ARG A 31 15.10 -2.88 -3.34
C ARG A 31 13.59 -3.06 -3.17
N GLY A 32 12.80 -2.57 -4.13
CA GLY A 32 11.36 -2.67 -4.13
C GLY A 32 10.89 -4.12 -4.18
N ARG A 33 9.72 -4.35 -3.59
CA ARG A 33 9.02 -5.64 -3.65
C ARG A 33 7.60 -5.41 -4.11
N THR A 34 7.00 -6.41 -4.73
CA THR A 34 5.57 -6.33 -5.00
C THR A 34 4.80 -6.35 -3.67
N ALA A 35 3.65 -5.70 -3.58
CA ALA A 35 2.80 -5.76 -2.38
C ALA A 35 2.48 -7.22 -2.02
N HIS A 36 2.23 -8.06 -3.02
CA HIS A 36 2.04 -9.50 -2.87
C HIS A 36 3.23 -10.20 -2.20
N SER A 37 4.47 -9.93 -2.64
CA SER A 37 5.66 -10.57 -2.04
C SER A 37 6.07 -9.96 -0.69
N ALA A 38 5.87 -8.65 -0.51
CA ALA A 38 6.20 -7.96 0.72
C ALA A 38 5.26 -8.39 1.86
N PHE A 39 3.95 -8.47 1.60
CA PHE A 39 2.95 -8.78 2.61
C PHE A 39 2.44 -10.21 2.56
N LYS A 40 2.86 -11.04 1.60
CA LYS A 40 2.29 -12.38 1.38
C LYS A 40 0.77 -12.33 1.26
N LEU A 41 0.28 -11.42 0.43
CA LEU A 41 -1.15 -11.31 0.13
C LEU A 41 -1.63 -12.58 -0.58
N PRO A 42 -2.85 -13.04 -0.30
CA PRO A 42 -3.46 -14.11 -1.09
C PRO A 42 -3.66 -13.65 -2.53
N LEU A 43 -3.53 -14.56 -3.50
CA LEU A 43 -3.73 -14.24 -4.92
C LEU A 43 -5.21 -14.01 -5.26
N ASP A 44 -6.10 -14.72 -4.57
CA ASP A 44 -7.55 -14.56 -4.74
C ASP A 44 -8.09 -13.54 -3.74
N LEU A 45 -8.01 -12.27 -4.12
CA LEU A 45 -8.50 -11.14 -3.33
C LEU A 45 -9.99 -10.86 -3.57
N SER A 46 -10.54 -11.33 -4.69
CA SER A 46 -11.93 -11.10 -5.09
C SER A 46 -12.91 -12.03 -4.37
N ASN A 47 -12.52 -13.29 -4.11
CA ASN A 47 -13.41 -14.30 -3.54
C ASN A 47 -13.24 -14.50 -2.02
N LYS A 48 -12.37 -13.73 -1.37
CA LYS A 48 -12.16 -13.79 0.08
C LYS A 48 -12.78 -12.59 0.76
N GLU A 49 -13.74 -12.84 1.63
CA GLU A 49 -14.17 -11.90 2.66
C GLU A 49 -13.02 -11.76 3.66
N ASP A 50 -12.54 -10.53 3.88
CA ASP A 50 -11.43 -10.18 4.77
C ASP A 50 -10.11 -10.94 4.53
N PRO A 51 -9.44 -10.74 3.37
CA PRO A 51 -8.14 -11.35 3.16
C PRO A 51 -7.12 -10.87 4.19
N VAL A 52 -6.25 -11.79 4.61
CA VAL A 52 -5.20 -11.55 5.59
C VAL A 52 -3.84 -11.82 4.96
N CYS A 53 -2.86 -10.98 5.32
CA CYS A 53 -1.47 -11.16 4.94
C CYS A 53 -0.82 -12.28 5.76
N ASN A 54 -0.20 -13.27 5.11
CA ASN A 54 0.42 -14.40 5.82
C ASN A 54 1.84 -14.06 6.31
N ILE A 55 1.96 -13.10 7.23
CA ILE A 55 3.23 -12.66 7.81
C ILE A 55 3.31 -13.15 9.26
N SER A 56 4.28 -14.02 9.56
CA SER A 56 4.59 -14.37 10.94
C SER A 56 5.21 -13.18 11.69
N LYS A 57 4.77 -12.93 12.93
CA LYS A 57 5.31 -11.89 13.81
C LYS A 57 6.81 -12.06 14.08
N THR A 58 7.34 -13.28 14.00
CA THR A 58 8.77 -13.56 14.20
C THR A 58 9.61 -13.39 12.93
N SER A 59 8.98 -13.18 11.77
CA SER A 59 9.68 -13.07 10.49
C SER A 59 10.54 -11.81 10.38
N GLY A 60 11.57 -11.85 9.53
CA GLY A 60 12.39 -10.67 9.23
C GLY A 60 11.58 -9.49 8.65
N MET A 61 10.53 -9.79 7.87
CA MET A 61 9.63 -8.76 7.34
C MET A 61 8.81 -8.09 8.44
N SER A 62 8.30 -8.86 9.40
CA SER A 62 7.60 -8.29 10.57
C SER A 62 8.50 -7.31 11.34
N LYS A 63 9.78 -7.67 11.57
CA LYS A 63 10.76 -6.78 12.21
C LYS A 63 11.00 -5.49 11.41
N LEU A 64 11.00 -5.55 10.08
CA LEU A 64 11.08 -4.36 9.22
C LEU A 64 9.83 -3.50 9.35
N ILE A 65 8.64 -4.10 9.29
CA ILE A 65 7.35 -3.42 9.43
C ILE A 65 7.22 -2.73 10.81
N GLN A 66 7.66 -3.38 11.89
CA GLN A 66 7.65 -2.80 13.24
C GLN A 66 8.44 -1.48 13.32
N ARG A 67 9.58 -1.41 12.63
CA ARG A 67 10.44 -0.22 12.56
C ARG A 67 10.07 0.74 11.43
N CYS A 68 9.10 0.36 10.60
CA CYS A 68 8.68 1.12 9.44
C CYS A 68 7.87 2.34 9.87
N TYR A 69 8.25 3.50 9.34
CA TYR A 69 7.54 4.76 9.54
C TYR A 69 6.82 5.23 8.27
N LEU A 70 7.35 4.85 7.10
CA LEU A 70 6.82 5.26 5.80
C LEU A 70 6.72 4.05 4.86
N ILE A 71 5.56 3.85 4.24
CA ILE A 71 5.39 2.90 3.13
C ILE A 71 5.11 3.73 1.88
N VAL A 72 5.87 3.49 0.82
CA VAL A 72 5.61 4.06 -0.49
C VAL A 72 5.02 2.98 -1.38
N TRP A 73 3.76 3.12 -1.77
CA TRP A 73 3.05 2.17 -2.63
C TRP A 73 2.90 2.75 -4.03
N ASN A 74 3.71 2.25 -4.97
CA ASN A 74 3.65 2.61 -6.38
C ASN A 74 2.60 1.79 -7.15
N GLU A 75 1.93 2.43 -8.11
CA GLU A 75 0.81 1.88 -8.87
C GLU A 75 -0.34 1.37 -7.98
N CYS A 76 -0.67 2.11 -6.92
CA CYS A 76 -1.75 1.73 -6.01
C CYS A 76 -3.13 1.70 -6.69
N THR A 77 -3.29 2.37 -7.83
CA THR A 77 -4.53 2.47 -8.61
C THR A 77 -5.00 1.14 -9.17
N ILE A 78 -4.05 0.25 -9.45
CA ILE A 78 -4.27 -1.09 -9.98
C ILE A 78 -4.58 -2.08 -8.83
N ALA A 79 -4.34 -1.69 -7.57
CA ALA A 79 -4.55 -2.56 -6.43
C ALA A 79 -6.04 -2.71 -6.10
N HIS A 80 -6.44 -3.93 -5.77
CA HIS A 80 -7.78 -4.22 -5.26
C HIS A 80 -7.94 -3.65 -3.84
N LYS A 81 -9.12 -3.08 -3.52
CA LYS A 81 -9.41 -2.54 -2.18
C LYS A 81 -9.13 -3.53 -1.04
N ASN A 82 -9.45 -4.80 -1.27
CA ASN A 82 -9.25 -5.85 -0.27
C ASN A 82 -7.75 -6.05 0.06
N ALA A 83 -6.84 -5.84 -0.90
CA ALA A 83 -5.40 -5.86 -0.61
C ALA A 83 -5.00 -4.68 0.28
N PHE A 84 -5.55 -3.49 0.01
CA PHE A 84 -5.28 -2.30 0.81
C PHE A 84 -5.75 -2.47 2.25
N GLU A 85 -6.94 -3.03 2.46
CA GLU A 85 -7.49 -3.33 3.78
C GLU A 85 -6.74 -4.47 4.50
N ALA A 86 -6.34 -5.51 3.77
CA ALA A 86 -5.51 -6.58 4.31
C ALA A 86 -4.18 -6.04 4.85
N VAL A 87 -3.54 -5.13 4.11
CA VAL A 87 -2.31 -4.46 4.55
C VAL A 87 -2.56 -3.64 5.82
N ASP A 88 -3.64 -2.85 5.89
CA ASP A 88 -4.01 -2.10 7.09
C ASP A 88 -4.16 -3.01 8.32
N ARG A 89 -4.98 -4.06 8.24
CA ARG A 89 -5.16 -5.04 9.33
C ARG A 89 -3.83 -5.63 9.79
N THR A 90 -2.96 -5.94 8.85
CA THR A 90 -1.65 -6.55 9.11
C THR A 90 -0.68 -5.58 9.79
N LEU A 91 -0.67 -4.32 9.36
CA LEU A 91 0.15 -3.28 10.01
C LEU A 91 -0.31 -3.03 11.45
N ARG A 92 -1.63 -3.02 11.69
CA ARG A 92 -2.20 -2.90 13.05
C ARG A 92 -1.78 -4.05 13.95
N ASP A 93 -1.85 -5.28 13.45
CA ASP A 93 -1.47 -6.48 14.22
C ASP A 93 0.05 -6.57 14.50
N ILE A 94 0.89 -6.32 13.49
CA ILE A 94 2.35 -6.40 13.64
C ILE A 94 2.89 -5.30 14.56
N LYS A 95 2.32 -4.09 14.49
CA LYS A 95 2.72 -2.94 15.32
C LYS A 95 1.98 -2.86 16.64
N ASN A 96 1.04 -3.76 16.90
CA ASN A 96 0.17 -3.75 18.07
C ASN A 96 -0.49 -2.38 18.30
N CYS A 97 -1.02 -1.79 17.23
CA CYS A 97 -1.56 -0.44 17.21
C CYS A 97 -2.87 -0.42 16.41
N ASN A 98 -3.99 -0.13 17.09
CA ASN A 98 -5.31 -0.14 16.45
C ASN A 98 -5.59 1.08 15.56
N SER A 99 -4.68 2.07 15.54
CA SER A 99 -4.74 3.19 14.61
C SER A 99 -4.55 2.72 13.17
N MET A 100 -5.17 3.43 12.22
CA MET A 100 -5.03 3.13 10.79
C MET A 100 -3.56 2.97 10.36
N MET A 101 -3.32 1.98 9.52
CA MET A 101 -2.03 1.54 9.02
C MET A 101 -1.00 1.25 10.12
N GLY A 102 -1.43 0.91 11.35
CA GLY A 102 -0.54 0.73 12.49
C GLY A 102 0.31 1.99 12.79
N ASN A 103 -0.26 3.18 12.57
CA ASN A 103 0.44 4.46 12.68
C ASN A 103 1.67 4.59 11.74
N VAL A 104 1.61 3.93 10.57
CA VAL A 104 2.58 4.08 9.48
C VAL A 104 2.04 5.11 8.49
N THR A 105 2.91 6.03 8.05
CA THR A 105 2.56 6.94 6.96
C THR A 105 2.57 6.13 5.66
N VAL A 106 1.48 6.12 4.90
CA VAL A 106 1.42 5.46 3.59
C VAL A 106 1.33 6.53 2.51
N LEU A 107 2.28 6.50 1.60
CA LEU A 107 2.34 7.32 0.41
C LEU A 107 1.86 6.49 -0.77
N LEU A 108 0.66 6.76 -1.24
CA LEU A 108 0.08 6.11 -2.40
C LEU A 108 0.48 6.90 -3.65
N SER A 109 1.07 6.23 -4.62
CA SER A 109 1.44 6.81 -5.90
C SER A 109 0.79 6.00 -7.01
N GLY A 110 0.19 6.69 -7.97
CA GLY A 110 -0.38 6.06 -9.16
C GLY A 110 -1.05 7.11 -10.03
N ASP A 111 -1.28 6.76 -11.28
CA ASP A 111 -2.10 7.58 -12.17
C ASP A 111 -3.54 7.07 -12.10
N PHE A 112 -4.44 7.86 -11.51
CA PHE A 112 -5.87 7.50 -11.43
C PHE A 112 -6.60 7.66 -12.77
N ARG A 113 -5.89 8.12 -13.81
CA ARG A 113 -6.32 8.08 -15.21
C ARG A 113 -5.89 6.78 -15.91
N GLN A 114 -5.06 5.93 -15.28
CA GLN A 114 -4.77 4.57 -15.73
C GLN A 114 -5.88 3.58 -15.37
N THR A 115 -5.74 2.36 -15.89
CA THR A 115 -6.67 1.23 -15.79
C THR A 115 -7.06 0.90 -14.33
N LEU A 116 -8.35 0.69 -14.09
CA LEU A 116 -8.89 0.16 -12.83
C LEU A 116 -8.38 -1.27 -12.56
N PRO A 117 -8.52 -1.79 -11.33
CA PRO A 117 -8.21 -3.19 -11.05
C PRO A 117 -9.03 -4.11 -11.96
N VAL A 118 -8.36 -5.07 -12.58
CA VAL A 118 -9.02 -6.04 -13.49
C VAL A 118 -9.82 -7.03 -12.64
N VAL A 119 -11.13 -7.10 -12.89
CA VAL A 119 -12.03 -8.10 -12.29
C VAL A 119 -12.40 -9.12 -13.37
N PRO A 120 -11.89 -10.37 -13.31
CA PRO A 120 -12.19 -11.37 -14.34
C PRO A 120 -13.69 -11.62 -14.43
N ARG A 121 -14.28 -11.45 -15.62
CA ARG A 121 -15.72 -11.57 -15.88
C ARG A 121 -16.59 -10.53 -15.15
N GLY A 122 -16.00 -9.46 -14.64
CA GLY A 122 -16.70 -8.34 -14.00
C GLY A 122 -17.18 -7.29 -15.00
N THR A 123 -18.13 -6.47 -14.55
CA THR A 123 -18.58 -5.26 -15.22
C THR A 123 -17.70 -4.06 -14.85
N LYS A 124 -17.85 -2.93 -15.55
CA LYS A 124 -17.20 -1.66 -15.17
C LYS A 124 -17.56 -1.21 -13.75
N VAL A 125 -18.76 -1.58 -13.27
CA VAL A 125 -19.19 -1.29 -11.89
C VAL A 125 -18.39 -2.13 -10.90
N ASP A 126 -18.13 -3.39 -11.22
CA ASP A 126 -17.32 -4.27 -10.38
C ASP A 126 -15.87 -3.79 -10.30
N GLU A 127 -15.31 -3.28 -11.39
CA GLU A 127 -13.98 -2.65 -11.40
C GLU A 127 -13.91 -1.40 -10.49
N LEU A 128 -14.98 -0.58 -10.48
CA LEU A 128 -15.08 0.57 -9.59
C LEU A 128 -15.20 0.14 -8.12
N ILE A 129 -16.00 -0.89 -7.83
CA ILE A 129 -16.17 -1.46 -6.49
C ILE A 129 -14.88 -2.14 -6.02
N ALA A 130 -14.08 -2.69 -6.94
CA ALA A 130 -12.77 -3.27 -6.66
C ALA A 130 -11.67 -2.23 -6.44
N SER A 131 -11.84 -1.00 -6.96
CA SER A 131 -10.87 0.08 -6.85
C SER A 131 -10.54 0.44 -5.40
N ILE A 132 -9.29 0.80 -5.12
CA ILE A 132 -8.88 1.33 -3.81
C ILE A 132 -9.73 2.53 -3.34
N LYS A 133 -10.33 3.29 -4.28
CA LYS A 133 -11.24 4.41 -3.99
C LYS A 133 -12.52 4.01 -3.27
N SER A 134 -12.99 2.77 -3.43
CA SER A 134 -14.19 2.27 -2.76
C SER A 134 -13.91 1.68 -1.37
N SER A 135 -12.64 1.61 -0.96
CA SER A 135 -12.28 1.13 0.37
C SER A 135 -12.74 2.09 1.46
N VAL A 136 -13.13 1.55 2.61
CA VAL A 136 -13.48 2.34 3.80
C VAL A 136 -12.33 3.24 4.26
N LEU A 137 -11.09 2.80 4.03
CA LEU A 137 -9.87 3.53 4.37
C LEU A 137 -9.65 4.78 3.49
N TRP A 138 -10.27 4.81 2.31
CA TRP A 138 -10.07 5.89 1.34
C TRP A 138 -10.54 7.26 1.85
N HIS A 139 -11.59 7.31 2.68
CA HIS A 139 -12.09 8.55 3.30
C HIS A 139 -11.04 9.29 4.14
N HIS A 140 -10.00 8.58 4.58
CA HIS A 140 -8.93 9.13 5.41
C HIS A 140 -7.67 9.48 4.60
N VAL A 141 -7.68 9.21 3.29
CA VAL A 141 -6.59 9.54 2.39
C VAL A 141 -6.69 11.03 2.04
N LYS A 142 -5.63 11.79 2.35
CA LYS A 142 -5.55 13.21 1.97
C LYS A 142 -4.84 13.32 0.63
N ASN A 143 -5.48 14.02 -0.30
CA ASN A 143 -4.84 14.38 -1.56
C ASN A 143 -3.79 15.45 -1.28
N THR A 144 -2.56 15.20 -1.71
CA THR A 144 -1.47 16.16 -1.63
C THR A 144 -0.98 16.41 -3.05
N SER A 145 -1.41 17.50 -3.68
CA SER A 145 -1.03 17.80 -5.06
C SER A 145 0.47 18.11 -5.17
N THR A 146 1.09 17.64 -6.26
CA THR A 146 2.18 18.24 -7.08
C THR A 146 3.43 17.34 -7.24
N PHE A 147 3.60 16.75 -8.43
CA PHE A 147 4.66 17.02 -9.42
C PHE A 147 4.16 16.43 -10.75
N ASP A 148 4.32 17.17 -11.84
CA ASP A 148 3.78 16.85 -13.17
C ASP A 148 3.86 15.35 -13.51
N LYS A 149 2.68 14.75 -13.75
CA LYS A 149 2.40 13.34 -14.13
C LYS A 149 2.08 12.30 -13.05
N TYR A 150 2.24 12.53 -11.74
CA TYR A 150 1.91 11.50 -10.73
C TYR A 150 1.05 12.04 -9.58
N GLU A 151 -0.07 11.37 -9.27
CA GLU A 151 -0.88 11.69 -8.09
C GLU A 151 -0.27 11.01 -6.87
N ILE A 152 0.36 11.80 -6.00
CA ILE A 152 0.92 11.36 -4.73
C ILE A 152 -0.11 11.66 -3.64
N LYS A 153 -0.63 10.64 -2.94
CA LYS A 153 -1.53 10.82 -1.80
C LYS A 153 -0.84 10.41 -0.52
N ALA A 154 -0.77 11.31 0.43
CA ALA A 154 -0.18 11.06 1.73
C ALA A 154 -1.26 10.78 2.78
N PHE A 155 -1.12 9.66 3.48
CA PHE A 155 -1.86 9.41 4.71
C PHE A 155 -1.19 10.19 5.86
N LYS A 156 -1.78 11.33 6.27
CA LYS A 156 -1.18 12.20 7.30
C LYS A 156 -1.54 11.73 8.71
N ARG A 157 -0.51 11.52 9.54
CA ARG A 157 -0.56 11.36 11.00
C ARG A 157 -1.50 12.40 11.64
N SER A 158 -2.48 11.93 12.44
CA SER A 158 -3.14 12.82 13.41
C SER A 158 -2.16 13.01 14.56
N ILE A 159 -1.66 14.23 14.72
CA ILE A 159 -0.86 14.61 15.87
C ILE A 159 -1.87 15.14 16.89
N SER A 160 -2.11 14.40 17.96
CA SER A 160 -2.60 14.97 19.22
C SER A 160 -1.46 14.98 20.20
#